data_AF-A0A934EQS9-F1
#
_entry.id   AF-A0A934EQS9-F1
#
_cell.length_a   1.000
_cell.length_b   1.000
_cell.length_c   1.000
_cell.angle_alpha   90.00
_cell.angle_beta   90.00
_cell.angle_gamma   90.00
#
_symmetry.space_group_name_H-M   'P 1'
#
loop_
_entity.id
_entity.type
_entity.pdbx_description
1 polymer ?
#
loop_
_entity_poly.entity_id
_entity_poly.type
_entity_poly.pdbx_seq_one_letter_code
_entity_poly.pdbx_strand_id
1 'polypeptide(L)'
;MDKRMLINAVETEECRIAILENNVLEELYIERSSRGQIAGNIYKGRVVNIEPSIEAAFIDIGLKKNGFLHVSDVLPHRGNGSSSSETDTHAKHYRESHKIRDILRQGQEVLVQVTKESIGAKGPSLTSYISLPGRYLVLMPDMPRLGVSKKITDEEERQRLKTILEGLSPPQNIGFIIRTAGALQTKKEIHKDFHYLLRLWKNIEKRARDVSAPSTIYQESDLVIRAIRDIFSADIREIIVDSEPVYERTRDFLRIIMPRYEKILTLYNENKPLFHKYDIEKEIEGINCKKIPLPRGGSIIIEQTEALQRKLHGKYG
;
A
#
# COMPACT_ATOMS: atom_id res chain seq x y z
N MET A 1 -24.81 12.29 4.67
CA MET A 1 -24.33 12.40 3.28
C MET A 1 -24.45 11.06 2.60
N ASP A 2 -24.78 11.05 1.31
CA ASP A 2 -24.86 9.84 0.49
C ASP A 2 -23.53 9.69 -0.27
N LYS A 3 -22.59 8.95 0.32
CA LYS A 3 -21.30 8.64 -0.32
C LYS A 3 -21.37 7.28 -1.01
N ARG A 4 -20.85 7.20 -2.24
CA ARG A 4 -20.83 5.96 -3.03
C ARG A 4 -19.46 5.77 -3.65
N MET A 5 -19.02 4.52 -3.71
CA MET A 5 -17.80 4.12 -4.37
C MET A 5 -18.17 3.39 -5.66
N LEU A 6 -17.73 3.91 -6.80
CA LEU A 6 -17.98 3.32 -8.11
C LEU A 6 -16.67 2.77 -8.66
N ILE A 7 -16.72 1.52 -9.13
CA ILE A 7 -15.56 0.79 -9.61
C ILE A 7 -15.83 0.39 -11.05
N ASN A 8 -15.10 1.01 -11.96
CA ASN A 8 -15.11 0.70 -13.38
C ASN A 8 -13.88 -0.14 -13.72
N ALA A 9 -14.13 -1.40 -14.10
CA ALA A 9 -13.10 -2.38 -14.40
C ALA A 9 -13.54 -3.33 -15.53
N VAL A 10 -14.38 -2.84 -16.45
CA VAL A 10 -14.76 -3.55 -17.69
C VAL A 10 -13.55 -3.70 -18.61
N GLU A 11 -12.73 -2.66 -18.72
CA GLU A 11 -11.49 -2.69 -19.50
C GLU A 11 -10.38 -3.35 -18.69
N THR A 12 -9.77 -4.42 -19.23
CA THR A 12 -8.68 -5.12 -18.54
C THR A 12 -7.41 -4.28 -18.42
N GLU A 13 -7.28 -3.25 -19.25
CA GLU A 13 -6.10 -2.36 -19.31
C GLU A 13 -6.18 -1.19 -18.34
N GLU A 14 -7.36 -0.87 -17.81
CA GLU A 14 -7.56 0.28 -16.95
C GLU A 14 -8.66 0.02 -15.90
N CYS A 15 -8.30 0.18 -14.63
CA CYS A 15 -9.25 0.18 -13.52
C CYS A 15 -9.41 1.61 -13.01
N ARG A 16 -10.65 2.07 -12.87
CA ARG A 16 -10.98 3.39 -12.33
C ARG A 16 -11.87 3.25 -11.11
N ILE A 17 -11.61 4.05 -10.08
CA ILE A 17 -12.44 4.13 -8.87
C ILE A 17 -12.81 5.59 -8.66
N ALA A 18 -14.11 5.85 -8.58
CA ALA A 18 -14.65 7.17 -8.29
C ALA A 18 -15.36 7.14 -6.94
N ILE A 19 -15.09 8.13 -6.09
CA ILE A 19 -15.85 8.37 -4.86
C ILE A 19 -16.75 9.56 -5.10
N LEU A 20 -18.05 9.32 -4.95
CA LEU A 20 -19.07 10.34 -5.08
C LEU A 20 -19.59 10.77 -3.72
N GLU A 21 -19.84 12.05 -3.57
CA GLU A 21 -20.62 12.60 -2.47
C GLU A 21 -21.78 13.42 -3.04
N ASN A 22 -23.03 13.02 -2.71
CA ASN A 22 -24.24 13.65 -3.25
C ASN A 22 -24.24 13.76 -4.80
N ASN A 23 -23.76 12.70 -5.47
CA ASN A 23 -23.57 12.60 -6.92
C ASN A 23 -22.53 13.55 -7.54
N VAL A 24 -21.64 14.13 -6.74
CA VAL A 24 -20.50 14.93 -7.23
C VAL A 24 -19.22 14.14 -7.06
N LEU A 25 -18.32 14.16 -8.06
CA LEU A 25 -17.03 13.47 -7.97
C LEU A 25 -16.12 14.15 -6.94
N GLU A 26 -15.78 13.43 -5.87
CA GLU A 26 -14.87 13.91 -4.82
C GLU A 26 -13.44 13.43 -5.06
N GLU A 27 -13.28 12.13 -5.35
CA GLU A 27 -11.98 11.51 -5.58
C GLU A 27 -12.02 10.57 -6.79
N LEU A 28 -10.93 10.55 -7.55
CA LEU A 28 -10.75 9.66 -8.70
C LEU A 28 -9.37 8.99 -8.65
N TYR A 29 -9.39 7.67 -8.74
CA TYR A 29 -8.19 6.83 -8.80
C TYR A 29 -8.20 6.05 -10.10
N ILE A 30 -7.08 6.05 -10.81
CA ILE A 30 -6.92 5.34 -12.09
C ILE A 30 -5.64 4.54 -12.03
N GLU A 31 -5.73 3.24 -12.36
CA GLU A 31 -4.59 2.35 -12.51
C GLU A 31 -4.63 1.68 -13.88
N ARG A 32 -3.49 1.66 -14.57
CA ARG A 32 -3.35 1.07 -15.90
C ARG A 32 -2.49 -0.20 -15.85
N SER A 33 -3.03 -1.30 -16.35
CA SER A 33 -2.41 -2.63 -16.32
C SER A 33 -1.09 -2.70 -17.09
N SER A 34 -0.91 -1.87 -18.13
CA SER A 34 0.34 -1.75 -18.89
C SER A 34 1.56 -1.34 -18.06
N ARG A 35 1.35 -0.74 -16.88
CA ARG A 35 2.39 -0.47 -15.88
C ARG A 35 2.15 -1.40 -14.69
N GLY A 36 2.53 -2.67 -14.83
CA GLY A 36 2.45 -3.63 -13.72
C GLY A 36 3.08 -3.04 -12.45
N GLN A 37 2.23 -2.61 -11.53
CA GLN A 37 2.63 -1.97 -10.29
C GLN A 37 3.28 -3.02 -9.41
N ILE A 38 4.61 -2.99 -9.34
CA ILE A 38 5.39 -3.93 -8.53
C ILE A 38 5.65 -3.40 -7.12
N ALA A 39 5.36 -2.13 -6.85
CA ALA A 39 5.50 -1.55 -5.52
C ALA A 39 4.65 -2.30 -4.49
N GLY A 40 5.26 -2.66 -3.36
CA GLY A 40 4.61 -3.47 -2.32
C GLY A 40 4.75 -4.98 -2.50
N ASN A 41 5.04 -5.47 -3.71
CA ASN A 41 5.25 -6.90 -3.96
C ASN A 41 6.48 -7.40 -3.20
N ILE A 42 6.40 -8.66 -2.77
CA ILE A 42 7.49 -9.36 -2.08
C ILE A 42 8.00 -10.48 -2.98
N TYR A 43 9.31 -10.49 -3.19
CA TYR A 43 10.02 -11.47 -4.00
C TYR A 43 11.05 -12.19 -3.15
N LYS A 44 11.27 -13.45 -3.46
CA LYS A 44 12.46 -14.17 -3.03
C LYS A 44 13.47 -14.05 -4.15
N GLY A 45 14.49 -13.22 -3.92
CA GLY A 45 15.49 -12.89 -4.91
C GLY A 45 16.85 -13.51 -4.62
N ARG A 46 17.74 -13.46 -5.61
CA ARG A 46 19.13 -13.96 -5.49
C ARG A 46 20.10 -12.80 -5.65
N VAL A 47 21.07 -12.67 -4.75
CA VAL A 47 22.12 -11.65 -4.85
C VAL A 47 23.00 -11.97 -6.07
N VAL A 48 22.96 -11.11 -7.09
CA VAL A 48 23.75 -11.27 -8.33
C VAL A 48 25.12 -10.62 -8.18
N ASN A 49 25.16 -9.42 -7.62
CA ASN A 49 26.37 -8.63 -7.47
C ASN A 49 26.29 -7.74 -6.23
N ILE A 50 27.44 -7.43 -5.64
CA ILE A 50 27.57 -6.55 -4.48
C ILE A 50 28.53 -5.43 -4.86
N GLU A 51 28.05 -4.19 -4.77
CA GLU A 51 28.81 -2.98 -5.08
C GLU A 51 29.10 -2.19 -3.79
N PRO A 52 30.30 -2.32 -3.19
CA PRO A 52 30.64 -1.67 -1.93
C PRO A 52 30.81 -0.17 -2.09
N SER A 53 31.21 0.31 -3.27
CA SER A 53 31.38 1.75 -3.52
C SER A 53 30.10 2.55 -3.29
N ILE A 54 28.95 1.91 -3.42
CA ILE A 54 27.62 2.49 -3.16
C ILE A 54 26.89 1.77 -2.02
N GLU A 55 27.59 0.93 -1.26
CA GLU A 55 27.06 0.10 -0.17
C GLU A 55 25.72 -0.59 -0.51
N ALA A 56 25.67 -1.24 -1.67
CA ALA A 56 24.44 -1.87 -2.16
C ALA A 56 24.68 -3.22 -2.85
N ALA A 57 23.60 -3.99 -3.00
CA ALA A 57 23.56 -5.24 -3.72
C ALA A 57 22.48 -5.22 -4.81
N PHE A 58 22.77 -5.89 -5.92
CA PHE A 58 21.81 -6.13 -7.00
C PHE A 58 21.18 -7.50 -6.83
N ILE A 59 19.87 -7.53 -6.74
CA ILE A 59 19.09 -8.74 -6.47
C ILE A 59 18.28 -9.10 -7.72
N ASP A 60 18.50 -10.29 -8.25
CA ASP A 60 17.62 -10.87 -9.26
C ASP A 60 16.31 -11.30 -8.60
N ILE A 61 15.22 -10.69 -9.04
CA ILE A 61 13.84 -10.94 -8.58
C ILE A 61 12.97 -11.56 -9.68
N GLY A 62 13.57 -11.99 -10.80
CA GLY A 62 12.87 -12.60 -11.94
C GLY A 62 12.22 -11.58 -12.88
N LEU A 63 12.58 -10.30 -12.74
CA LEU A 63 12.15 -9.23 -13.65
C LEU A 63 13.26 -8.90 -14.65
N LYS A 64 12.93 -8.14 -15.70
CA LYS A 64 13.89 -7.70 -16.74
C LYS A 64 15.11 -6.95 -16.17
N LYS A 65 14.98 -6.35 -14.98
CA LYS A 65 16.04 -5.60 -14.31
C LYS A 65 16.19 -6.08 -12.87
N ASN A 66 17.44 -6.22 -12.44
CA ASN A 66 17.76 -6.49 -11.05
C ASN A 66 17.28 -5.35 -10.15
N GLY A 67 16.77 -5.68 -8.98
CA GLY A 67 16.44 -4.70 -7.97
C GLY A 67 17.68 -4.22 -7.22
N PHE A 68 17.60 -3.01 -6.69
CA PHE A 68 18.65 -2.33 -5.96
C PHE A 68 18.35 -2.37 -4.46
N LEU A 69 19.22 -3.01 -3.67
CA LEU A 69 19.08 -3.14 -2.21
C LEU A 69 20.27 -2.44 -1.52
N HIS A 70 20.01 -1.33 -0.84
CA HIS A 70 21.03 -0.58 -0.10
C HIS A 70 21.25 -1.19 1.30
N VAL A 71 22.45 -1.03 1.86
CA VAL A 71 22.83 -1.58 3.17
C VAL A 71 21.88 -1.16 4.30
N SER A 72 21.36 0.07 4.26
CA SER A 72 20.41 0.58 5.27
C SER A 72 19.06 -0.15 5.27
N ASP A 73 18.77 -0.86 4.18
CA ASP A 73 17.55 -1.60 3.91
C ASP A 73 17.73 -3.13 4.07
N VAL A 74 18.91 -3.56 4.52
CA VAL A 74 19.20 -4.98 4.81
C VAL A 74 19.00 -5.27 6.31
N LEU A 75 18.22 -6.30 6.60
CA LEU A 75 18.01 -6.81 7.94
C LEU A 75 19.33 -7.34 8.48
N PRO A 76 19.75 -6.93 9.69
CA PRO A 76 20.88 -7.52 10.39
C PRO A 76 20.76 -9.05 10.44
N HIS A 77 21.79 -9.77 9.99
CA HIS A 77 21.81 -11.22 10.10
C HIS A 77 21.85 -11.60 11.58
N ARG A 78 20.86 -12.37 12.05
CA ARG A 78 20.78 -12.89 13.44
C ARG A 78 21.82 -14.00 13.73
N GLY A 79 23.02 -13.89 13.17
CA GLY A 79 24.12 -14.81 13.38
C GLY A 79 25.15 -14.20 14.33
N ASN A 80 25.15 -14.72 15.56
CA ASN A 80 26.12 -14.54 16.67
C ASN A 80 25.70 -13.59 17.79
N GLY A 81 24.93 -14.17 18.73
CA GLY A 81 25.16 -14.00 20.17
C GLY A 81 25.17 -12.58 20.72
N SER A 82 24.01 -11.96 20.85
CA SER A 82 23.75 -11.05 21.99
C SER A 82 22.26 -10.87 22.17
N SER A 83 21.74 -11.54 23.19
CA SER A 83 20.49 -11.19 23.82
C SER A 83 20.65 -9.80 24.44
N SER A 84 20.14 -8.76 23.81
CA SER A 84 20.01 -7.46 24.47
C SER A 84 18.72 -6.78 24.05
N SER A 85 17.84 -6.72 25.04
CA SER A 85 16.66 -5.88 25.12
C SER A 85 16.98 -4.43 24.79
N GLU A 86 16.05 -3.78 24.09
CA GLU A 86 15.64 -2.38 24.28
C GLU A 86 16.74 -1.29 24.22
N THR A 87 16.87 -0.60 23.07
CA THR A 87 16.78 0.87 22.93
C THR A 87 16.99 1.33 21.47
N ASP A 88 16.26 2.38 21.05
CA ASP A 88 16.24 3.02 19.71
C ASP A 88 17.64 3.52 19.23
N THR A 89 18.68 3.48 20.06
CA THR A 89 20.04 3.93 19.74
C THR A 89 20.87 2.88 18.99
N HIS A 90 20.69 1.58 19.25
CA HIS A 90 21.53 0.53 18.64
C HIS A 90 21.12 0.16 17.21
N ALA A 91 19.85 0.33 16.83
CA ALA A 91 19.43 0.14 15.43
C ALA A 91 20.00 1.22 14.48
N LYS A 92 20.29 2.42 15.00
CA LYS A 92 21.05 3.45 14.26
C LYS A 92 22.54 3.11 14.17
N HIS A 93 23.16 2.65 15.26
CA HIS A 93 24.58 2.25 15.23
C HIS A 93 24.86 1.00 14.40
N TYR A 94 23.93 0.03 14.32
CA TYR A 94 24.08 -1.13 13.44
C TYR A 94 24.01 -0.74 11.96
N ARG A 95 23.16 0.26 11.61
CA ARG A 95 23.05 0.85 10.27
C ARG A 95 24.30 1.61 9.83
N GLU A 96 25.10 2.09 10.76
CA GLU A 96 26.30 2.89 10.49
C GLU A 96 27.61 2.07 10.51
N SER A 97 27.60 0.82 11.00
CA SER A 97 28.83 0.08 11.31
C SER A 97 29.16 -1.11 10.39
N HIS A 98 28.24 -1.58 9.56
CA HIS A 98 28.46 -2.82 8.78
C HIS A 98 28.47 -2.54 7.29
N LYS A 99 29.51 -3.03 6.60
CA LYS A 99 29.61 -2.93 5.15
C LYS A 99 28.70 -3.96 4.51
N ILE A 100 28.16 -3.66 3.34
CA ILE A 100 27.27 -4.56 2.60
C ILE A 100 27.89 -5.95 2.35
N ARG A 101 29.22 -6.00 2.19
CA ARG A 101 30.00 -7.24 2.00
C ARG A 101 29.99 -8.17 3.22
N ASP A 102 29.81 -7.62 4.42
CA ASP A 102 29.79 -8.40 5.65
C ASP A 102 28.40 -9.01 5.89
N ILE A 103 27.36 -8.42 5.28
CA ILE A 103 25.96 -8.79 5.49
C ILE A 103 25.44 -9.73 4.40
N LEU A 104 25.83 -9.50 3.14
CA LEU A 104 25.34 -10.26 1.98
C LEU A 104 26.48 -10.97 1.25
N ARG A 105 26.16 -12.11 0.65
CA ARG A 105 27.05 -12.87 -0.23
C ARG A 105 26.44 -13.06 -1.61
N GLN A 106 27.28 -13.11 -2.63
CA GLN A 106 26.83 -13.44 -3.98
C GLN A 106 26.19 -14.85 -3.99
N GLY A 107 25.05 -14.98 -4.69
CA GLY A 107 24.26 -16.20 -4.75
C GLY A 107 23.29 -16.43 -3.58
N GLN A 108 23.40 -15.63 -2.51
CA GLN A 108 22.51 -15.72 -1.34
C GLN A 108 21.06 -15.42 -1.74
N GLU A 109 20.12 -16.21 -1.22
CA GLU A 109 18.69 -15.93 -1.36
C GLU A 109 18.25 -14.94 -0.28
N VAL A 110 17.49 -13.93 -0.68
CA VAL A 110 16.99 -12.87 0.21
C VAL A 110 15.52 -12.59 -0.08
N LEU A 111 14.73 -12.41 0.97
CA LEU A 111 13.35 -11.98 0.85
C LEU A 111 13.34 -10.44 0.82
N VAL A 112 12.75 -9.87 -0.23
CA VAL A 112 12.79 -8.43 -0.50
C VAL A 112 11.43 -7.91 -0.93
N GLN A 113 11.08 -6.72 -0.47
CA GLN A 113 9.89 -5.98 -0.87
C GLN A 113 10.29 -4.79 -1.76
N VAL A 114 9.52 -4.53 -2.82
CA VAL A 114 9.75 -3.36 -3.68
C VAL A 114 9.18 -2.11 -3.00
N THR A 115 10.04 -1.11 -2.76
CA THR A 115 9.65 0.17 -2.18
C THR A 115 9.38 1.23 -3.24
N LYS A 116 10.16 1.22 -4.33
CA LYS A 116 10.00 2.14 -5.47
C LYS A 116 10.15 1.37 -6.76
N GLU A 117 9.28 1.69 -7.72
CA GLU A 117 9.32 1.11 -9.05
C GLU A 117 10.57 1.55 -9.83
N SER A 118 10.86 0.84 -10.92
CA SER A 118 11.93 1.21 -11.83
C SER A 118 11.62 2.54 -12.52
N ILE A 119 12.51 3.53 -12.35
CA ILE A 119 12.42 4.81 -13.06
C ILE A 119 13.48 4.82 -14.17
N GLY A 120 13.02 4.84 -15.42
CA GLY A 120 13.88 4.89 -16.60
C GLY A 120 14.83 3.69 -16.69
N ALA A 121 16.14 3.95 -16.67
CA ALA A 121 17.17 2.91 -16.78
C ALA A 121 17.36 2.09 -15.48
N LYS A 122 17.03 2.64 -14.30
CA LYS A 122 17.32 2.02 -13.00
C LYS A 122 16.33 0.91 -12.67
N GLY A 123 16.82 -0.17 -12.04
CA GLY A 123 15.97 -1.21 -11.47
C GLY A 123 15.12 -0.70 -10.28
N PRO A 124 14.14 -1.49 -9.82
CA PRO A 124 13.33 -1.12 -8.66
C PRO A 124 14.17 -1.03 -7.38
N SER A 125 13.79 -0.15 -6.46
CA SER A 125 14.40 -0.10 -5.12
C SER A 125 13.76 -1.17 -4.23
N LEU A 126 14.59 -1.87 -3.48
CA LEU A 126 14.22 -2.99 -2.64
C LEU A 126 14.52 -2.69 -1.17
N THR A 127 13.78 -3.35 -0.29
CA THR A 127 14.08 -3.44 1.13
C THR A 127 13.86 -4.86 1.63
N SER A 128 14.65 -5.30 2.59
CA SER A 128 14.38 -6.56 3.31
C SER A 128 13.46 -6.34 4.52
N TYR A 129 13.22 -5.08 4.91
CA TYR A 129 12.23 -4.73 5.92
C TYR A 129 10.83 -4.81 5.32
N ILE A 130 10.26 -6.01 5.35
CA ILE A 130 8.90 -6.23 4.85
C ILE A 130 7.92 -5.43 5.68
N SER A 131 6.90 -4.89 5.02
CA SER A 131 5.77 -4.24 5.66
C SER A 131 4.48 -4.67 4.96
N LEU A 132 3.50 -5.09 5.76
CA LEU A 132 2.20 -5.53 5.27
C LEU A 132 1.14 -4.55 5.79
N PRO A 133 0.69 -3.61 4.94
CA PRO A 133 -0.37 -2.69 5.32
C PRO A 133 -1.71 -3.41 5.38
N GLY A 134 -2.31 -3.42 6.56
CA GLY A 134 -3.72 -3.67 6.77
C GLY A 134 -4.51 -2.37 6.74
N ARG A 135 -5.77 -2.45 7.15
CA ARG A 135 -6.68 -1.30 7.14
C ARG A 135 -6.37 -0.32 8.28
N TYR A 136 -6.14 -0.86 9.47
CA TYR A 136 -5.87 -0.09 10.69
C TYR A 136 -4.45 -0.31 11.20
N LEU A 137 -3.85 -1.45 10.90
CA LEU A 137 -2.53 -1.85 11.35
C LEU A 137 -1.57 -1.97 10.16
N VAL A 138 -0.28 -1.85 10.44
CA VAL A 138 0.81 -2.28 9.55
C VAL A 138 1.59 -3.34 10.31
N LEU A 139 1.69 -4.54 9.75
CA LEU A 139 2.50 -5.62 10.30
C LEU A 139 3.92 -5.49 9.75
N MET A 140 4.90 -5.51 10.65
CA MET A 140 6.32 -5.47 10.31
C MET A 140 6.99 -6.72 10.89
N PRO A 141 7.24 -7.76 10.08
CA PRO A 141 8.03 -8.89 10.53
C PRO A 141 9.47 -8.42 10.81
N ASP A 142 10.15 -9.13 11.69
CA ASP A 142 11.55 -8.91 12.07
C ASP A 142 11.85 -7.57 12.77
N MET A 143 10.82 -6.76 13.03
CA MET A 143 10.89 -5.55 13.84
C MET A 143 9.84 -5.63 14.96
N PRO A 144 10.16 -6.18 16.15
CA PRO A 144 9.23 -6.33 17.27
C PRO A 144 8.92 -4.99 17.96
N ARG A 145 8.38 -4.03 17.21
CA ARG A 145 8.00 -2.71 17.68
C ARG A 145 6.49 -2.56 17.63
N LEU A 146 5.90 -2.21 18.76
CA LEU A 146 4.53 -1.72 18.84
C LEU A 146 4.55 -0.20 18.76
N GLY A 147 3.70 0.37 17.90
CA GLY A 147 3.71 1.81 17.67
C GLY A 147 2.37 2.36 17.22
N VAL A 148 2.25 3.67 17.35
CA VAL A 148 1.10 4.46 16.86
C VAL A 148 1.63 5.52 15.89
N SER A 149 0.92 5.71 14.78
CA SER A 149 1.23 6.72 13.75
C SER A 149 1.58 8.07 14.37
N LYS A 150 2.60 8.73 13.81
CA LYS A 150 3.01 10.08 14.23
C LYS A 150 1.95 11.16 13.93
N LYS A 151 1.00 10.86 13.02
CA LYS A 151 -0.12 11.76 12.70
C LYS A 151 -1.20 11.79 13.77
N ILE A 152 -1.20 10.84 14.71
CA ILE A 152 -2.11 10.84 15.86
C ILE A 152 -1.39 11.61 16.97
N THR A 153 -1.78 12.87 17.15
CA THR A 153 -1.18 13.83 18.08
C THR A 153 -1.87 13.86 19.44
N ASP A 154 -3.11 13.37 19.51
CA ASP A 154 -3.86 13.27 20.76
C ASP A 154 -3.25 12.17 21.65
N GLU A 155 -2.81 12.56 22.84
CA GLU A 155 -2.09 11.68 23.76
C GLU A 155 -3.01 10.69 24.46
N GLU A 156 -4.27 11.06 24.75
CA GLU A 156 -5.25 10.14 25.35
C GLU A 156 -5.55 8.98 24.39
N GLU A 157 -5.85 9.30 23.14
CA GLU A 157 -6.09 8.30 22.09
C GLU A 157 -4.83 7.48 21.81
N ARG A 158 -3.64 8.10 21.79
CA ARG A 158 -2.37 7.39 21.63
C ARG A 158 -2.17 6.35 22.74
N GLN A 159 -2.47 6.71 23.98
CA GLN A 159 -2.36 5.80 25.12
C GLN A 159 -3.39 4.68 25.05
N ARG A 160 -4.65 4.99 24.72
CA ARG A 160 -5.70 3.98 24.49
C ARG A 160 -5.29 2.95 23.44
N LEU A 161 -4.74 3.41 22.33
CA LEU A 161 -4.30 2.57 21.21
C LEU A 161 -3.09 1.70 21.57
N LYS A 162 -2.13 2.22 22.36
CA LYS A 162 -1.02 1.40 22.90
C LYS A 162 -1.54 0.27 23.79
N THR A 163 -2.46 0.56 24.71
CA THR A 163 -3.07 -0.47 25.57
C THR A 163 -3.79 -1.54 24.76
N ILE A 164 -4.46 -1.15 23.66
CA ILE A 164 -5.06 -2.12 22.73
C ILE A 164 -3.99 -3.01 22.08
N LEU A 165 -2.88 -2.43 21.59
CA LEU A 165 -1.79 -3.19 20.95
C LEU A 165 -1.11 -4.16 21.91
N GLU A 166 -0.82 -3.73 23.14
CA GLU A 166 -0.25 -4.59 24.17
C GLU A 166 -1.17 -5.77 24.49
N GLY A 167 -2.48 -5.51 24.53
CA GLY A 167 -3.50 -6.55 24.70
C GLY A 167 -3.67 -7.51 23.51
N LEU A 168 -3.07 -7.25 22.34
CA LEU A 168 -3.08 -8.19 21.21
C LEU A 168 -2.08 -9.33 21.38
N SER A 169 -1.06 -9.15 22.23
CA SER A 169 0.02 -10.13 22.45
C SER A 169 0.62 -10.66 21.14
N PRO A 170 1.29 -9.80 20.34
CA PRO A 170 1.88 -10.20 19.07
C PRO A 170 2.93 -11.32 19.24
N PRO A 171 3.09 -12.22 18.24
CA PRO A 171 4.15 -13.22 18.26
C PRO A 171 5.55 -12.58 18.37
N GLN A 172 6.49 -13.32 18.95
CA GLN A 172 7.88 -12.88 19.07
C GLN A 172 8.43 -12.52 17.68
N ASN A 173 9.15 -11.39 17.59
CA ASN A 173 9.74 -10.83 16.37
C ASN A 173 8.78 -10.19 15.36
N ILE A 174 7.50 -9.99 15.70
CA ILE A 174 6.56 -9.26 14.83
C ILE A 174 6.13 -7.95 15.51
N GLY A 175 6.27 -6.85 14.80
CA GLY A 175 5.77 -5.54 15.22
C GLY A 175 4.48 -5.14 14.51
N PHE A 176 3.80 -4.19 15.13
CA PHE A 176 2.57 -3.60 14.61
C PHE A 176 2.57 -2.09 14.82
N ILE A 177 2.16 -1.36 13.78
CA ILE A 177 1.94 0.08 13.86
C ILE A 177 0.47 0.39 13.58
N ILE A 178 -0.20 1.12 14.46
CA ILE A 178 -1.54 1.65 14.20
C ILE A 178 -1.46 2.83 13.23
N ARG A 179 -2.21 2.74 12.13
CA ARG A 179 -2.41 3.77 11.12
C ARG A 179 -3.38 4.85 11.61
N THR A 180 -3.35 6.01 10.96
CA THR A 180 -4.29 7.12 11.26
C THR A 180 -5.75 6.69 11.12
N ALA A 181 -6.09 5.86 10.14
CA ALA A 181 -7.44 5.31 9.97
C ALA A 181 -7.90 4.41 11.14
N GLY A 182 -6.97 3.88 11.91
CA GLY A 182 -7.24 3.07 13.10
C GLY A 182 -7.48 3.88 14.37
N ALA A 183 -7.30 5.22 14.34
CA ALA A 183 -7.34 6.05 15.54
C ALA A 183 -8.66 5.92 16.29
N LEU A 184 -9.79 6.09 15.61
CA LEU A 184 -11.13 6.08 16.21
C LEU A 184 -11.81 4.69 16.20
N GLN A 185 -11.04 3.63 15.93
CA GLN A 185 -11.61 2.30 15.77
C GLN A 185 -11.72 1.55 17.11
N THR A 186 -12.68 0.63 17.14
CA THR A 186 -12.91 -0.23 18.29
C THR A 186 -11.83 -1.32 18.39
N LYS A 187 -11.59 -1.81 19.61
CA LYS A 187 -10.69 -2.95 19.85
C LYS A 187 -11.03 -4.15 18.96
N LYS A 188 -12.32 -4.43 18.75
CA LYS A 188 -12.78 -5.56 17.93
C LYS A 188 -12.34 -5.45 16.47
N GLU A 189 -12.42 -4.26 15.89
CA GLU A 189 -12.02 -4.02 14.49
C GLU A 189 -10.49 -4.12 14.33
N ILE A 190 -9.72 -3.58 15.30
CA ILE A 190 -8.26 -3.72 15.33
C ILE A 190 -7.84 -5.20 15.47
N HIS A 191 -8.51 -5.98 16.32
CA HIS A 191 -8.24 -7.43 16.46
C HIS A 191 -8.48 -8.20 15.16
N LYS A 192 -9.53 -7.89 14.40
CA LYS A 192 -9.80 -8.56 13.11
C LYS A 192 -8.67 -8.30 12.11
N ASP A 193 -8.26 -7.03 11.97
CA ASP A 193 -7.18 -6.63 11.07
C ASP A 193 -5.84 -7.28 11.49
N PHE A 194 -5.57 -7.35 12.79
CA PHE A 194 -4.42 -8.08 13.35
C PHE A 194 -4.40 -9.55 12.93
N HIS A 195 -5.51 -10.27 13.12
CA HIS A 195 -5.60 -11.69 12.73
C HIS A 195 -5.58 -11.90 11.22
N TYR A 196 -6.09 -10.95 10.43
CA TYR A 196 -5.93 -10.96 8.98
C TYR A 196 -4.46 -10.87 8.59
N LEU A 197 -3.73 -9.87 9.10
CA LEU A 197 -2.31 -9.66 8.78
C LEU A 197 -1.44 -10.83 9.22
N LEU A 198 -1.70 -11.42 10.40
CA LEU A 198 -0.97 -12.61 10.84
C LEU A 198 -1.19 -13.81 9.93
N ARG A 199 -2.41 -14.04 9.44
CA ARG A 199 -2.70 -15.12 8.48
C ARG A 199 -2.00 -14.87 7.15
N LEU A 200 -2.04 -13.62 6.67
CA LEU A 200 -1.33 -13.22 5.45
C LEU A 200 0.17 -13.47 5.58
N TRP A 201 0.79 -13.02 6.68
CA TRP A 201 2.21 -13.23 6.92
C TRP A 201 2.59 -14.72 6.98
N LYS A 202 1.80 -15.55 7.69
CA LYS A 202 2.03 -17.01 7.73
C LYS A 202 2.01 -17.64 6.33
N ASN A 203 1.11 -17.19 5.46
CA ASN A 203 1.05 -17.68 4.07
C ASN A 203 2.28 -17.24 3.27
N ILE A 204 2.73 -15.99 3.44
CA ILE A 204 3.94 -15.45 2.80
C ILE A 204 5.18 -16.21 3.28
N GLU A 205 5.33 -16.43 4.58
CA GLU A 205 6.45 -17.14 5.19
C GLU A 205 6.50 -18.60 4.70
N LYS A 206 5.35 -19.28 4.65
CA LYS A 206 5.24 -20.64 4.12
C LYS A 206 5.71 -20.68 2.65
N ARG A 207 5.18 -19.79 1.81
CA ARG A 207 5.55 -19.75 0.39
C ARG A 207 7.02 -19.38 0.17
N ALA A 208 7.58 -18.49 0.99
CA ALA A 208 8.99 -18.13 0.95
C ALA A 208 9.92 -19.31 1.31
N ARG A 209 9.47 -20.23 2.17
CA ARG A 209 10.21 -21.48 2.45
C ARG A 209 10.12 -22.47 1.30
N ASP A 210 8.93 -22.64 0.72
CA ASP A 210 8.64 -23.71 -0.24
C ASP A 210 9.19 -23.43 -1.66
N VAL A 211 9.41 -22.17 -2.01
CA VAL A 211 9.82 -21.76 -3.37
C VAL A 211 11.28 -21.27 -3.40
N SER A 212 12.04 -21.62 -4.44
CA SER A 212 13.41 -21.14 -4.66
C SER A 212 13.45 -19.77 -5.35
N ALA A 213 14.57 -19.05 -5.23
CA ALA A 213 14.77 -17.77 -5.92
C ALA A 213 15.25 -17.96 -7.38
N PRO A 214 14.85 -17.08 -8.34
CA PRO A 214 13.96 -15.93 -8.15
C PRO A 214 12.47 -16.29 -8.28
N SER A 215 11.63 -15.79 -7.36
CA SER A 215 10.18 -16.01 -7.42
C SER A 215 9.36 -14.90 -6.76
N THR A 216 8.14 -14.71 -7.26
CA THR A 216 7.16 -13.81 -6.62
C THR A 216 6.47 -14.54 -5.47
N ILE A 217 6.62 -14.03 -4.25
CA ILE A 217 6.02 -14.62 -3.04
C ILE A 217 4.67 -13.99 -2.76
N TYR A 218 4.58 -12.66 -2.87
CA TYR A 218 3.36 -11.91 -2.66
C TYR A 218 3.25 -10.80 -3.71
N GLN A 219 2.06 -10.69 -4.29
CA GLN A 219 1.68 -9.55 -5.10
C GLN A 219 0.77 -8.68 -4.25
N GLU A 220 1.09 -7.40 -4.17
CA GLU A 220 0.25 -6.40 -3.53
C GLU A 220 -1.11 -6.37 -4.22
N SER A 221 -2.15 -6.01 -3.46
CA SER A 221 -3.51 -6.14 -3.95
C SER A 221 -3.80 -5.15 -5.09
N ASP A 222 -4.77 -5.49 -5.95
CA ASP A 222 -5.22 -4.63 -7.04
C ASP A 222 -5.77 -3.27 -6.54
N LEU A 223 -5.95 -2.29 -7.44
CA LEU A 223 -6.45 -0.95 -7.11
C LEU A 223 -7.66 -0.99 -6.17
N VAL A 224 -8.59 -1.90 -6.45
CA VAL A 224 -9.87 -2.02 -5.76
C VAL A 224 -9.67 -2.42 -4.31
N ILE A 225 -8.92 -3.48 -4.07
CA ILE A 225 -8.64 -3.92 -2.71
C ILE A 225 -7.82 -2.86 -1.96
N ARG A 226 -6.86 -2.19 -2.62
CA ARG A 226 -6.10 -1.09 -1.99
C ARG A 226 -6.99 0.09 -1.64
N ALA A 227 -7.89 0.49 -2.53
CA ALA A 227 -8.83 1.58 -2.27
C ALA A 227 -9.79 1.24 -1.13
N ILE A 228 -10.29 0.01 -1.09
CA ILE A 228 -11.14 -0.45 0.03
C ILE A 228 -10.35 -0.55 1.33
N ARG A 229 -9.07 -0.91 1.29
CA ARG A 229 -8.23 -0.93 2.49
C ARG A 229 -7.93 0.49 2.99
N ASP A 230 -7.54 1.40 2.10
CA ASP A 230 -6.91 2.66 2.46
C ASP A 230 -7.90 3.83 2.53
N ILE A 231 -8.99 3.80 1.76
CA ILE A 231 -9.90 4.95 1.58
C ILE A 231 -11.29 4.66 2.10
N PHE A 232 -11.80 3.42 1.94
CA PHE A 232 -13.17 3.10 2.33
C PHE A 232 -13.46 3.54 3.76
N SER A 233 -14.60 4.18 3.97
CA SER A 233 -15.06 4.73 5.24
C SER A 233 -16.50 4.31 5.51
N ALA A 234 -16.92 4.37 6.77
CA ALA A 234 -18.24 3.88 7.20
C ALA A 234 -19.43 4.73 6.69
N ASP A 235 -19.14 5.90 6.10
CA ASP A 235 -20.10 6.78 5.45
C ASP A 235 -20.43 6.37 4.01
N ILE A 236 -19.63 5.49 3.39
CA ILE A 236 -19.91 4.91 2.07
C ILE A 236 -21.08 3.93 2.21
N ARG A 237 -22.18 4.24 1.52
CA ARG A 237 -23.44 3.49 1.60
C ARG A 237 -23.56 2.40 0.56
N GLU A 238 -22.83 2.54 -0.55
CA GLU A 238 -22.91 1.65 -1.70
C GLU A 238 -21.55 1.55 -2.39
N ILE A 239 -21.13 0.33 -2.71
CA ILE A 239 -19.97 0.03 -3.55
C ILE A 239 -20.50 -0.66 -4.81
N ILE A 240 -20.38 0.01 -5.96
CA ILE A 240 -20.92 -0.47 -7.23
C ILE A 240 -19.76 -0.91 -8.12
N VAL A 241 -19.79 -2.15 -8.60
CA VAL A 241 -18.73 -2.72 -9.44
C VAL A 241 -19.34 -3.21 -10.75
N ASP A 242 -18.75 -2.87 -11.89
CA ASP A 242 -19.28 -3.24 -13.21
C ASP A 242 -18.61 -4.47 -13.86
N SER A 243 -17.83 -5.22 -13.06
CA SER A 243 -17.04 -6.36 -13.51
C SER A 243 -17.20 -7.54 -12.54
N GLU A 244 -17.75 -8.66 -13.03
CA GLU A 244 -17.99 -9.87 -12.23
C GLU A 244 -16.72 -10.41 -11.54
N PRO A 245 -15.56 -10.56 -12.23
CA PRO A 245 -14.34 -11.04 -11.57
C PRO A 245 -13.85 -10.11 -10.45
N VAL A 246 -14.10 -8.81 -10.57
CA VAL A 246 -13.72 -7.81 -9.55
C VAL A 246 -14.71 -7.84 -8.40
N TYR A 247 -16.00 -7.99 -8.68
CA TYR A 247 -17.05 -8.13 -7.67
C TYR A 247 -16.77 -9.32 -6.75
N GLU A 248 -16.50 -10.50 -7.31
CA GLU A 248 -16.22 -11.72 -6.54
C GLU A 248 -14.99 -11.56 -5.63
N ARG A 249 -13.87 -11.03 -6.17
CA ARG A 249 -12.66 -10.76 -5.37
C ARG A 249 -12.91 -9.74 -4.26
N THR A 250 -13.66 -8.69 -4.58
CA THR A 250 -14.00 -7.63 -3.62
C THR A 250 -14.90 -8.17 -2.50
N ARG A 251 -15.89 -8.98 -2.85
CA ARG A 251 -16.78 -9.66 -1.90
C ARG A 251 -15.97 -10.54 -0.95
N ASP A 252 -15.08 -11.37 -1.48
CA ASP A 252 -14.27 -12.28 -0.67
C ASP A 252 -13.36 -11.51 0.29
N PHE A 253 -12.78 -10.40 -0.15
CA PHE A 253 -12.01 -9.50 0.71
C PHE A 253 -12.86 -8.86 1.83
N LEU A 254 -14.04 -8.33 1.47
CA LEU A 254 -14.99 -7.75 2.43
C LEU A 254 -15.43 -8.80 3.46
N ARG A 255 -15.70 -10.04 3.06
CA ARG A 255 -16.09 -11.12 3.99
C ARG A 255 -15.03 -11.39 5.07
N ILE A 256 -13.75 -11.32 4.69
CA ILE A 256 -12.64 -11.63 5.59
C ILE A 256 -12.40 -10.50 6.59
N ILE A 257 -12.42 -9.24 6.14
CA ILE A 257 -11.99 -8.08 6.94
C ILE A 257 -13.18 -7.28 7.48
N MET A 258 -14.23 -7.15 6.67
CA MET A 258 -15.31 -6.17 6.82
C MET A 258 -16.70 -6.76 6.51
N PRO A 259 -17.10 -7.89 7.12
CA PRO A 259 -18.29 -8.64 6.71
C PRO A 259 -19.61 -7.85 6.83
N ARG A 260 -19.64 -6.77 7.62
CA ARG A 260 -20.79 -5.87 7.73
C ARG A 260 -21.08 -5.10 6.44
N TYR A 261 -20.04 -4.85 5.64
CA TYR A 261 -20.11 -4.06 4.41
C TYR A 261 -20.23 -4.94 3.16
N GLU A 262 -20.33 -6.27 3.31
CA GLU A 262 -20.59 -7.17 2.18
C GLU A 262 -21.91 -6.83 1.47
N LYS A 263 -22.95 -6.46 2.23
CA LYS A 263 -24.30 -6.19 1.69
C LYS A 263 -24.40 -4.91 0.87
N ILE A 264 -23.46 -3.98 1.03
CA ILE A 264 -23.46 -2.72 0.28
C ILE A 264 -22.71 -2.84 -1.06
N LEU A 265 -22.11 -4.01 -1.33
CA LEU A 265 -21.46 -4.31 -2.60
C LEU A 265 -22.51 -4.80 -3.62
N THR A 266 -22.68 -4.05 -4.70
CA THR A 266 -23.61 -4.35 -5.78
C THR A 266 -22.88 -4.52 -7.10
N LEU A 267 -23.31 -5.53 -7.88
CA LEU A 267 -22.84 -5.75 -9.24
C LEU A 267 -23.70 -4.95 -10.20
N TYR A 268 -23.06 -4.20 -11.07
CA TYR A 268 -23.69 -3.36 -12.08
C TYR A 268 -23.71 -4.07 -13.43
N ASN A 269 -24.91 -4.40 -13.92
CA ASN A 269 -25.13 -5.18 -15.14
C ASN A 269 -26.02 -4.45 -16.17
N GLU A 270 -26.09 -3.12 -16.12
CA GLU A 270 -26.90 -2.35 -17.07
C GLU A 270 -26.13 -2.05 -18.36
N ASN A 271 -26.86 -1.86 -19.47
CA ASN A 271 -26.29 -1.59 -20.80
C ASN A 271 -25.52 -0.25 -20.88
N LYS A 272 -25.90 0.75 -20.06
CA LYS A 272 -25.22 2.05 -20.03
C LYS A 272 -23.95 1.91 -19.18
N PRO A 273 -22.77 2.38 -19.62
CA PRO A 273 -21.56 2.32 -18.80
C PRO A 273 -21.73 2.99 -17.42
N LEU A 274 -21.10 2.44 -16.39
CA LEU A 274 -21.29 2.86 -14.99
C LEU A 274 -21.07 4.37 -14.82
N PHE A 275 -19.94 4.91 -15.26
CA PHE A 275 -19.63 6.33 -15.10
C PHE A 275 -20.55 7.25 -15.92
N HIS A 276 -21.03 6.78 -17.08
CA HIS A 276 -22.02 7.51 -17.87
C HIS A 276 -23.39 7.55 -17.17
N LYS A 277 -23.77 6.50 -16.42
CA LYS A 277 -25.04 6.49 -15.68
C LYS A 277 -25.07 7.55 -14.58
N TYR A 278 -23.94 7.77 -13.91
CA TYR A 278 -23.79 8.74 -12.83
C TYR A 278 -23.28 10.11 -13.31
N ASP A 279 -23.23 10.35 -14.64
CA ASP A 279 -22.79 11.62 -15.27
C ASP A 279 -21.35 12.07 -14.92
N ILE A 280 -20.48 11.14 -14.51
CA ILE A 280 -19.13 11.42 -14.02
C ILE A 280 -18.14 11.59 -15.17
N GLU A 281 -18.39 10.99 -16.33
CA GLU A 281 -17.44 11.01 -17.45
C GLU A 281 -17.08 12.45 -17.86
N LYS A 282 -18.07 13.36 -17.85
CA LYS A 282 -17.87 14.78 -18.15
C LYS A 282 -16.96 15.47 -17.13
N GLU A 283 -17.08 15.10 -15.86
CA GLU A 283 -16.21 15.64 -14.80
C GLU A 283 -14.78 15.11 -14.96
N ILE A 284 -14.61 13.84 -15.33
CA ILE A 284 -13.31 13.22 -15.59
C ILE A 284 -12.61 13.85 -16.80
N GLU A 285 -13.33 14.09 -17.90
CA GLU A 285 -12.82 14.82 -19.06
C GLU A 285 -12.34 16.23 -18.66
N GLY A 286 -13.07 16.89 -17.76
CA GLY A 286 -12.71 18.19 -17.19
C GLY A 286 -11.40 18.18 -16.39
N ILE A 287 -11.03 17.07 -15.74
CA ILE A 287 -9.77 16.96 -14.98
C ILE A 287 -8.55 17.09 -15.91
N ASN A 288 -8.64 16.57 -17.14
CA ASN A 288 -7.55 16.65 -18.12
C ASN A 288 -7.48 18.02 -18.82
N CYS A 289 -8.45 18.89 -18.59
CA CYS A 289 -8.48 20.21 -19.18
C CYS A 289 -7.56 21.17 -18.41
N LYS A 290 -6.69 21.88 -19.14
CA LYS A 290 -5.80 22.90 -18.55
C LYS A 290 -6.57 24.03 -17.87
N LYS A 291 -7.78 24.35 -18.34
CA LYS A 291 -8.64 25.42 -17.84
C LYS A 291 -9.93 24.82 -17.27
N ILE A 292 -10.14 25.00 -15.98
CA ILE A 292 -11.29 24.53 -15.23
C ILE A 292 -12.21 25.73 -14.96
N PRO A 293 -13.43 25.80 -15.54
CA PRO A 293 -14.38 26.86 -15.26
C PRO A 293 -14.95 26.74 -13.83
N LEU A 294 -15.18 27.88 -13.16
CA LEU A 294 -15.78 27.95 -11.83
C LEU A 294 -17.26 28.36 -11.92
N PRO A 295 -18.11 27.98 -10.94
CA PRO A 295 -19.56 28.23 -10.98
C PRO A 295 -19.98 29.71 -11.14
N ARG A 296 -19.09 30.66 -10.83
CA ARG A 296 -19.33 32.11 -10.94
C ARG A 296 -18.51 32.78 -12.04
N GLY A 297 -18.19 32.08 -13.12
CA GLY A 297 -17.57 32.65 -14.34
C GLY A 297 -16.04 32.81 -14.30
N GLY A 298 -15.40 32.56 -13.16
CA GLY A 298 -13.94 32.48 -13.06
C GLY A 298 -13.38 31.19 -13.69
N SER A 299 -12.06 31.09 -13.81
CA SER A 299 -11.41 29.83 -14.19
C SER A 299 -10.09 29.62 -13.47
N ILE A 300 -9.76 28.36 -13.21
CA ILE A 300 -8.45 27.93 -12.71
C ILE A 300 -7.69 27.32 -13.87
N ILE A 301 -6.47 27.78 -14.08
CA ILE A 301 -5.55 27.18 -15.06
C ILE A 301 -4.46 26.42 -14.29
N ILE A 302 -4.30 25.14 -14.59
CA ILE A 302 -3.29 24.27 -13.98
C ILE A 302 -2.23 23.96 -15.04
N GLU A 303 -1.00 24.42 -14.83
CA GLU A 303 0.14 24.11 -15.67
C GLU A 303 1.18 23.31 -14.89
N GLN A 304 1.56 22.16 -15.46
CA GLN A 304 2.65 21.35 -14.93
C GLN A 304 3.98 21.89 -15.48
N THR A 305 4.89 22.28 -14.60
CA THR A 305 6.27 22.63 -14.96
C THR A 305 7.24 21.54 -14.48
N GLU A 306 8.52 21.63 -14.85
CA GLU A 306 9.52 20.58 -14.59
C GLU A 306 9.69 20.21 -13.10
N ALA A 307 9.44 21.15 -12.19
CA ALA A 307 9.67 20.95 -10.76
C ALA A 307 8.41 21.16 -9.89
N LEU A 308 7.35 21.80 -10.42
CA LEU A 308 6.22 22.27 -9.62
C LEU A 308 4.92 22.28 -10.45
N GLN A 309 3.76 22.21 -9.78
CA GLN A 309 2.48 22.56 -10.39
C GLN A 309 2.16 24.03 -10.10
N ARG A 310 1.89 24.82 -11.14
CA ARG A 310 1.48 26.23 -11.02
C ARG A 310 -0.04 26.33 -11.18
N LYS A 311 -0.73 26.87 -10.17
CA LYS A 311 -2.15 27.22 -10.23
C LYS A 311 -2.31 28.71 -10.52
N LEU A 312 -2.90 29.07 -11.65
CA LEU A 312 -3.22 30.45 -12.04
C LEU A 312 -4.73 30.69 -11.93
N HIS A 313 -5.12 31.81 -11.32
CA HIS A 313 -6.51 32.21 -11.18
C HIS A 313 -6.84 33.28 -12.24
N GLY A 314 -7.69 32.93 -13.21
CA GLY A 314 -8.22 33.89 -14.17
C GLY A 314 -9.57 34.41 -13.69
N LYS A 315 -9.62 35.67 -13.23
CA LYS A 315 -10.88 36.44 -13.12
C LYS A 315 -11.10 37.15 -14.45
N TYR A 316 -12.14 36.76 -15.19
CA TYR A 316 -12.73 37.63 -16.20
C TYR A 316 -13.90 38.34 -15.51
N GLY A 317 -13.88 39.68 -15.56
CA GLY A 317 -14.96 40.53 -15.06
C GLY A 317 -16.19 40.46 -15.94
#